data_AF-A0A1Y4KGT6-F1
#
_entry.id   AF-A0A1Y4KGT6-F1
#
_cell.length_a   1.000
_cell.length_b   1.000
_cell.length_c   1.000
_cell.angle_alpha   90.00
_cell.angle_beta   90.00
_cell.angle_gamma   90.00
#
_symmetry.space_group_name_H-M   'P 1'
#
loop_
_entity.id
_entity.type
_entity.pdbx_description
1 polymer ?
#
loop_
_entity_poly.entity_id
_entity_poly.type
_entity_poly.pdbx_seq_one_letter_code
_entity_poly.pdbx_strand_id
1 'polypeptide(L)'
;MRKMKRNILLGMLLLFIFGMVSGCTTSSSKTYTFTVDNGDIIKITLDTADGYDISSNVPFEISCDGEALSQGSFIQGEAYQQYVDVVNKDENAELLDSGEKDGNSYIFWCYNKSEYNYAVLVNGSDTGVILGNTTSADSARECFERMIIKVEEN
;
A
#
# COMPACT_ATOMS: atom_id res chain seq x y z
N MET A 1 73.34 -7.37 -28.66
CA MET A 1 73.46 -7.12 -27.20
C MET A 1 72.17 -6.51 -26.68
N ARG A 2 71.60 -7.14 -25.62
CA ARG A 2 70.54 -6.67 -24.69
C ARG A 2 69.13 -6.39 -25.25
N LYS A 3 68.00 -6.85 -24.69
CA LYS A 3 67.59 -7.96 -23.78
C LYS A 3 66.05 -8.02 -23.93
N MET A 4 65.47 -9.22 -24.03
CA MET A 4 64.02 -9.46 -23.89
C MET A 4 63.47 -8.87 -22.58
N LYS A 5 62.23 -8.36 -22.59
CA LYS A 5 61.32 -8.46 -21.45
C LYS A 5 59.96 -8.99 -21.92
N ARG A 6 59.65 -10.16 -21.38
CA ARG A 6 58.43 -10.96 -21.51
C ARG A 6 57.46 -10.52 -20.43
N ASN A 7 56.29 -9.99 -20.79
CA ASN A 7 55.16 -9.88 -19.88
C ASN A 7 53.93 -10.55 -20.51
N ILE A 8 53.68 -11.79 -20.08
CA ILE A 8 52.39 -12.47 -20.14
C ILE A 8 51.63 -12.07 -18.87
N LEU A 9 50.37 -11.66 -18.96
CA LEU A 9 49.26 -11.92 -18.00
C LEU A 9 47.98 -11.25 -18.55
N LEU A 10 47.03 -12.01 -19.12
CA LEU A 10 45.78 -12.46 -18.48
C LEU A 10 44.97 -11.34 -17.80
N GLY A 11 43.75 -11.06 -18.28
CA GLY A 11 42.88 -10.06 -17.64
C GLY A 11 41.45 -9.93 -18.18
N MET A 12 40.63 -10.97 -17.97
CA MET A 12 39.17 -10.96 -17.74
C MET A 12 38.21 -10.30 -18.75
N LEU A 13 37.61 -11.19 -19.54
CA LEU A 13 36.23 -11.15 -20.07
C LEU A 13 35.24 -10.69 -18.97
N LEU A 14 34.71 -9.47 -19.09
CA LEU A 14 33.58 -8.99 -18.30
C LEU A 14 32.31 -9.75 -18.73
N LEU A 15 32.05 -10.86 -18.04
CA LEU A 15 30.77 -11.55 -18.06
C LEU A 15 29.68 -10.56 -17.60
N PHE A 16 28.79 -10.17 -18.51
CA PHE A 16 27.45 -9.71 -18.17
C PHE A 16 26.69 -10.90 -17.55
N ILE A 17 26.86 -11.09 -16.24
CA ILE A 17 25.92 -11.90 -15.47
C ILE A 17 24.72 -10.99 -15.24
N PHE A 18 23.77 -11.05 -16.16
CA PHE A 18 22.39 -10.68 -15.88
C PHE A 18 21.90 -11.68 -14.83
N GLY A 19 22.15 -11.37 -13.56
CA GLY A 19 21.64 -12.14 -12.44
C GLY A 19 20.14 -12.01 -12.46
N MET A 20 19.46 -12.94 -13.13
CA MET A 20 18.08 -13.26 -12.80
C MET A 20 18.14 -13.82 -11.37
N VAL A 21 18.11 -12.92 -10.40
CA VAL A 21 17.70 -13.28 -9.05
C VAL A 21 16.24 -13.64 -9.22
N SER A 22 15.98 -14.94 -9.40
CA SER A 22 14.68 -15.51 -9.13
C SER A 22 14.47 -15.31 -7.63
N GLY A 23 14.01 -14.12 -7.26
CA GLY A 23 13.61 -13.79 -5.90
C GLY A 23 12.57 -14.83 -5.52
N CYS A 24 12.92 -15.69 -4.59
CA CYS A 24 11.93 -16.52 -3.92
C CYS A 24 10.98 -15.50 -3.27
N THR A 25 9.81 -15.28 -3.88
CA THR A 25 8.76 -14.43 -3.34
C THR A 25 8.38 -15.05 -2.01
N THR A 26 9.02 -14.59 -0.95
CA THR A 26 8.71 -15.03 0.40
C THR A 26 7.41 -14.29 0.71
N SER A 27 6.28 -14.98 0.53
CA SER A 27 4.99 -14.47 0.95
C SER A 27 5.09 -14.15 2.43
N SER A 28 5.09 -12.87 2.77
CA SER A 28 5.19 -12.38 4.14
C SER A 28 4.04 -11.46 4.37
N SER A 29 3.44 -11.52 5.55
CA SER A 29 2.35 -10.61 5.88
C SER A 29 2.39 -10.24 7.35
N LYS A 30 1.88 -9.06 7.65
CA LYS A 30 1.57 -8.63 9.02
C LYS A 30 0.07 -8.41 9.14
N THR A 31 -0.44 -8.73 10.31
CA THR A 31 -1.85 -8.64 10.62
C THR A 31 -2.02 -7.96 11.96
N TYR A 32 -2.90 -6.96 12.00
CA TYR A 32 -3.33 -6.31 13.22
C TYR A 32 -4.84 -6.33 13.32
N THR A 33 -5.32 -6.47 14.56
CA THR A 33 -6.74 -6.42 14.91
C THR A 33 -6.96 -5.17 15.74
N PHE A 34 -7.96 -4.38 15.36
CA PHE A 34 -8.29 -3.11 15.99
C PHE A 34 -9.72 -3.17 16.52
N THR A 35 -9.89 -2.91 17.81
CA THR A 35 -11.21 -2.59 18.35
C THR A 35 -11.46 -1.11 18.12
N VAL A 36 -12.44 -0.79 17.28
CA VAL A 36 -12.79 0.60 16.95
C VAL A 36 -13.85 1.15 17.89
N ASP A 37 -14.08 2.46 17.85
CA ASP A 37 -14.89 3.18 18.82
C ASP A 37 -16.36 2.72 18.91
N ASN A 38 -16.92 2.19 17.82
CA ASN A 38 -18.28 1.65 17.78
C ASN A 38 -18.37 0.20 18.30
N GLY A 39 -17.23 -0.40 18.69
CA GLY A 39 -17.13 -1.77 19.19
C GLY A 39 -16.84 -2.82 18.14
N ASP A 40 -16.83 -2.46 16.85
CA ASP A 40 -16.43 -3.40 15.79
C ASP A 40 -14.96 -3.82 15.98
N ILE A 41 -14.66 -5.04 15.56
CA ILE A 41 -13.31 -5.58 15.56
C ILE A 41 -12.87 -5.72 14.10
N ILE A 42 -11.95 -4.86 13.67
CA ILE A 42 -11.47 -4.79 12.30
C ILE A 42 -10.07 -5.40 12.22
N LYS A 43 -9.91 -6.38 11.34
CA LYS A 43 -8.65 -7.04 11.04
C LYS A 43 -8.08 -6.48 9.72
N ILE A 44 -6.86 -5.97 9.80
CA ILE A 44 -6.09 -5.51 8.65
C ILE A 44 -4.90 -6.44 8.46
N THR A 45 -4.79 -7.02 7.27
CA THR A 45 -3.64 -7.80 6.85
C THR A 45 -2.95 -7.10 5.68
N LEU A 46 -1.64 -6.88 5.77
CA LEU A 46 -0.81 -6.33 4.70
C LEU A 46 0.18 -7.39 4.20
N ASP A 47 0.31 -7.55 2.88
CA ASP A 47 1.44 -8.22 2.26
C ASP A 47 2.71 -7.38 2.41
N THR A 48 3.66 -7.87 3.22
CA THR A 48 4.93 -7.21 3.56
C THR A 48 6.09 -7.63 2.66
N ALA A 49 5.81 -8.33 1.55
CA ALA A 49 6.81 -8.54 0.52
C ALA A 49 7.37 -7.20 0.00
N ASP A 50 8.55 -7.24 -0.62
CA ASP A 50 9.17 -6.08 -1.28
C ASP A 50 9.45 -4.88 -0.35
N GLY A 51 9.69 -5.13 0.94
CA GLY A 51 10.09 -4.09 1.89
C GLY A 51 8.93 -3.30 2.51
N TYR A 52 7.69 -3.71 2.24
CA TYR A 52 6.49 -3.10 2.82
C TYR A 52 6.32 -3.45 4.30
N ASP A 53 5.82 -2.49 5.07
CA ASP A 53 5.48 -2.67 6.47
C ASP A 53 4.21 -1.88 6.85
N ILE A 54 3.54 -2.30 7.93
CA ILE A 54 2.39 -1.63 8.54
C ILE A 54 2.62 -1.45 10.04
N SER A 55 2.21 -0.31 10.59
CA SER A 55 2.23 -0.05 12.03
C SER A 55 0.94 -0.51 12.73
N SER A 56 1.03 -0.81 14.03
CA SER A 56 -0.11 -1.30 14.83
C SER A 56 -0.93 -0.19 15.50
N ASN A 57 -0.59 1.08 15.28
CA ASN A 57 -1.24 2.22 15.93
C ASN A 57 -2.36 2.77 15.05
N VAL A 58 -3.24 3.61 15.61
CA VAL A 58 -4.22 4.38 14.83
C VAL A 58 -3.90 5.88 14.99
N PRO A 59 -3.73 6.66 13.91
CA PRO A 59 -3.69 6.21 12.51
C PRO A 59 -2.54 5.23 12.25
N PHE A 60 -2.79 4.20 11.45
CA PHE A 60 -1.76 3.25 11.03
C PHE A 60 -1.00 3.81 9.84
N GLU A 61 0.26 3.40 9.70
CA GLU A 61 1.14 3.82 8.63
C GLU A 61 1.51 2.60 7.80
N ILE A 62 1.44 2.72 6.48
CA ILE A 62 2.02 1.79 5.52
C ILE A 62 3.30 2.43 4.99
N SER A 63 4.42 1.74 5.14
CA SER A 63 5.74 2.19 4.70
C SER A 63 6.39 1.19 3.76
N CYS A 64 7.38 1.63 2.98
CA CYS A 64 8.25 0.77 2.19
C CYS A 64 9.70 1.20 2.42
N ASP A 65 10.58 0.25 2.74
CA ASP A 65 12.00 0.51 3.03
C ASP A 65 12.23 1.61 4.10
N GLY A 66 11.28 1.75 5.03
CA GLY A 66 11.31 2.73 6.12
C GLY A 66 10.77 4.12 5.77
N GLU A 67 10.29 4.34 4.54
CA GLU A 67 9.62 5.57 4.13
C GLU A 67 8.10 5.41 4.20
N ALA A 68 7.42 6.33 4.88
CA ALA A 68 5.96 6.35 4.98
C ALA A 68 5.33 6.67 3.61
N LEU A 69 4.41 5.82 3.17
CA LEU A 69 3.70 5.98 1.88
C LEU A 69 2.25 6.40 2.08
N SER A 70 1.53 5.67 2.94
CA SER A 70 0.11 5.92 3.21
C SER A 70 -0.16 5.94 4.71
N GLN A 71 -1.12 6.77 5.12
CA GLN A 71 -1.67 6.75 6.47
C GLN A 71 -3.14 6.37 6.44
N GLY A 72 -3.56 5.52 7.37
CA GLY A 72 -4.92 5.02 7.46
C GLY A 72 -5.55 5.23 8.82
N SER A 73 -6.86 5.45 8.82
CA SER A 73 -7.66 5.55 10.04
C SER A 73 -9.03 4.92 9.84
N PHE A 74 -9.70 4.60 10.93
CA PHE A 74 -11.09 4.20 10.92
C PHE A 74 -12.01 5.42 10.88
N ILE A 75 -13.12 5.27 10.16
CA ILE A 75 -14.21 6.24 10.07
C ILE A 75 -15.52 5.52 10.35
N GLN A 76 -16.59 6.25 10.67
CA GLN A 76 -17.92 5.63 10.71
C GLN A 76 -18.37 5.29 9.28
N GLY A 77 -19.19 4.25 9.13
CA GLY A 77 -19.73 3.84 7.83
C GLY A 77 -20.48 4.97 7.12
N GLU A 78 -21.18 5.83 7.85
CA GLU A 78 -21.84 7.01 7.27
C GLU A 78 -20.86 8.03 6.66
N ALA A 79 -19.63 8.12 7.18
CA ALA A 79 -18.60 9.01 6.65
C ALA A 79 -18.09 8.55 5.28
N TYR A 80 -18.19 7.24 4.95
CA TYR A 80 -17.90 6.77 3.59
C TYR A 80 -18.79 7.49 2.56
N GLN A 81 -20.09 7.59 2.84
CA GLN A 81 -21.02 8.28 1.93
C GLN A 81 -20.72 9.78 1.82
N GLN A 82 -20.18 10.40 2.87
CA GLN A 82 -19.71 11.79 2.82
C GLN A 82 -18.54 11.95 1.84
N TYR A 83 -17.61 10.99 1.78
CA TYR A 83 -16.53 11.01 0.79
C TYR A 83 -17.02 10.74 -0.63
N VAL A 84 -17.98 9.83 -0.82
CA VAL A 84 -18.66 9.65 -2.12
C VAL A 84 -19.29 10.97 -2.58
N ASP A 85 -19.91 11.70 -1.67
CA ASP A 85 -20.50 13.01 -1.96
C ASP A 85 -19.45 14.06 -2.31
N VAL A 86 -18.32 14.11 -1.59
CA VAL A 86 -17.18 15.01 -1.90
C VAL A 86 -16.68 14.75 -3.31
N VAL A 87 -16.43 13.50 -3.67
CA VAL A 87 -15.92 13.13 -5.00
C VAL A 87 -16.88 13.52 -6.13
N ASN A 88 -18.18 13.56 -5.86
CA ASN A 88 -19.19 13.93 -6.86
C ASN A 88 -19.47 15.43 -6.95
N LYS A 89 -19.15 16.22 -5.91
CA LYS A 89 -19.61 17.62 -5.77
C LYS A 89 -18.48 18.63 -5.70
N ASP A 90 -17.31 18.24 -5.20
CA ASP A 90 -16.16 19.14 -5.04
C ASP A 90 -15.33 19.18 -6.32
N GLU A 91 -15.12 20.37 -6.88
CA GLU A 91 -14.32 20.56 -8.10
C GLU A 91 -12.84 20.23 -7.94
N ASN A 92 -12.35 20.13 -6.69
CA ASN A 92 -10.99 19.73 -6.38
C ASN A 92 -10.82 18.21 -6.26
N ALA A 93 -11.92 17.46 -6.29
CA ALA A 93 -11.91 16.02 -6.24
C ALA A 93 -12.03 15.41 -7.65
N GLU A 94 -11.16 14.47 -7.97
CA GLU A 94 -11.18 13.71 -9.22
C GLU A 94 -11.28 12.23 -8.89
N LEU A 95 -12.41 11.60 -9.22
CA LEU A 95 -12.58 10.15 -9.09
C LEU A 95 -11.59 9.44 -10.02
N LEU A 96 -10.76 8.57 -9.44
CA LEU A 96 -9.78 7.77 -10.17
C LEU A 96 -10.26 6.34 -10.40
N ASP A 97 -10.93 5.75 -9.40
CA ASP A 97 -11.51 4.41 -9.49
C ASP A 97 -12.58 4.19 -8.40
N SER A 98 -13.45 3.20 -8.58
CA SER A 98 -14.41 2.76 -7.56
C SER A 98 -14.85 1.33 -7.85
N GLY A 99 -15.11 0.55 -6.81
CA GLY A 99 -15.54 -0.83 -7.00
C GLY A 99 -15.68 -1.58 -5.70
N GLU A 100 -15.42 -2.89 -5.78
CA GLU A 100 -15.38 -3.78 -4.62
C GLU A 100 -14.06 -4.54 -4.58
N LYS A 101 -13.48 -4.65 -3.39
CA LYS A 101 -12.29 -5.46 -3.12
C LYS A 101 -12.49 -6.24 -1.83
N ASP A 102 -12.25 -7.55 -1.88
CA ASP A 102 -12.44 -8.47 -0.75
C ASP A 102 -13.85 -8.41 -0.11
N GLY A 103 -14.86 -8.03 -0.91
CA GLY A 103 -16.24 -7.86 -0.47
C GLY A 103 -16.56 -6.49 0.16
N ASN A 104 -15.62 -5.55 0.15
CA ASN A 104 -15.79 -4.19 0.65
C ASN A 104 -15.90 -3.19 -0.51
N SER A 105 -16.88 -2.29 -0.45
CA SER A 105 -16.98 -1.20 -1.43
C SER A 105 -15.89 -0.15 -1.19
N TYR A 106 -15.32 0.39 -2.26
CA TYR A 106 -14.32 1.46 -2.18
C TYR A 106 -14.53 2.55 -3.22
N ILE A 107 -14.02 3.74 -2.89
CA ILE A 107 -13.76 4.82 -3.84
C ILE A 107 -12.29 5.23 -3.72
N PHE A 108 -11.68 5.58 -4.85
CA PHE A 108 -10.32 6.08 -4.97
C PHE A 108 -10.34 7.41 -5.72
N TRP A 109 -9.80 8.46 -5.14
CA TRP A 109 -9.81 9.79 -5.76
C TRP A 109 -8.52 10.56 -5.53
N CYS A 110 -8.27 11.54 -6.38
CA CYS A 110 -7.28 12.57 -6.14
C CYS A 110 -7.98 13.83 -5.60
N TYR A 111 -7.42 14.45 -4.57
CA TYR A 111 -7.85 15.74 -4.04
C TYR A 111 -6.74 16.77 -4.25
N ASN A 112 -7.12 17.95 -4.77
CA ASN A 112 -6.19 19.06 -5.07
C ASN A 112 -4.99 18.69 -5.96
N LYS A 113 -5.09 17.62 -6.76
CA LYS A 113 -4.00 17.10 -7.61
C LYS A 113 -2.75 16.66 -6.84
N SER A 114 -2.84 16.46 -5.53
CA SER A 114 -1.68 16.20 -4.66
C SER A 114 -1.87 15.06 -3.67
N GLU A 115 -3.11 14.71 -3.34
CA GLU A 115 -3.42 13.68 -2.35
C GLU A 115 -4.31 12.62 -2.96
N TYR A 116 -3.94 11.36 -2.79
CA TYR A 116 -4.59 10.19 -3.38
C TYR A 116 -5.20 9.37 -2.26
N ASN A 117 -6.52 9.33 -2.23
CA ASN A 117 -7.28 8.87 -1.08
C ASN A 117 -8.15 7.67 -1.44
N TYR A 118 -8.16 6.67 -0.55
CA TYR A 118 -9.15 5.61 -0.57
C TYR A 118 -10.11 5.77 0.59
N ALA A 119 -11.41 5.63 0.33
CA ALA A 119 -12.40 5.35 1.37
C ALA A 119 -12.98 3.96 1.09
N VAL A 120 -13.04 3.14 2.13
CA VAL A 120 -13.49 1.75 2.06
C VAL A 120 -14.60 1.57 3.08
N LEU A 121 -15.76 1.07 2.66
CA LEU A 121 -16.84 0.65 3.55
C LEU A 121 -16.62 -0.83 3.89
N VAL A 122 -16.35 -1.14 5.16
CA VAL A 122 -16.10 -2.52 5.57
C VAL A 122 -17.42 -3.26 5.65
N ASN A 123 -17.60 -4.26 4.80
CA ASN A 123 -18.85 -5.01 4.74
C ASN A 123 -19.07 -5.82 6.03
N GLY A 124 -20.32 -5.88 6.48
CA GLY A 124 -20.69 -6.53 7.74
C GLY A 124 -20.41 -5.71 8.99
N SER A 125 -20.13 -4.40 8.87
CA SER A 125 -19.86 -3.50 9.99
C SER A 125 -20.41 -2.09 9.73
N ASP A 126 -20.43 -1.26 10.77
CA ASP A 126 -20.74 0.18 10.66
C ASP A 126 -19.43 1.01 10.62
N THR A 127 -18.34 0.42 10.14
CA THR A 127 -17.00 1.00 10.09
C THR A 127 -16.50 1.14 8.64
N GLY A 128 -15.86 2.26 8.35
CA GLY A 128 -15.07 2.45 7.15
C GLY A 128 -13.58 2.62 7.48
N VAL A 129 -12.75 2.55 6.44
CA VAL A 129 -11.32 2.89 6.49
C VAL A 129 -11.07 4.01 5.50
N ILE A 130 -10.38 5.06 5.94
CA ILE A 130 -9.82 6.10 5.06
C ILE A 130 -8.31 5.87 4.97
N LEU A 131 -7.75 5.96 3.76
CA LEU A 131 -6.31 6.00 3.50
C LEU A 131 -5.98 7.28 2.74
N GLY A 132 -4.94 7.98 3.16
CA GLY A 132 -4.36 9.10 2.42
C GLY A 132 -2.92 8.81 2.01
N ASN A 133 -2.56 9.19 0.79
CA ASN A 133 -1.24 9.04 0.21
C ASN A 133 -0.87 10.30 -0.58
N THR A 134 0.30 10.89 -0.29
CA THR A 134 0.78 12.11 -0.99
C THR A 134 1.94 11.83 -1.95
N THR A 135 2.35 10.56 -2.07
CA THR A 135 3.45 10.12 -2.92
C THR A 135 3.02 10.07 -4.38
N SER A 136 2.01 9.26 -4.71
CA SER A 136 1.46 9.13 -6.07
C SER A 136 0.20 8.25 -6.10
N ALA A 137 -0.55 8.31 -7.21
CA ALA A 137 -1.68 7.40 -7.43
C ALA A 137 -1.24 5.93 -7.44
N ASP A 138 -0.07 5.62 -8.01
CA ASP A 138 0.44 4.25 -8.08
C ASP A 138 0.91 3.76 -6.71
N SER A 139 1.53 4.62 -5.90
CA SER A 139 1.86 4.30 -4.52
C SER A 139 0.61 4.01 -3.69
N ALA A 140 -0.44 4.82 -3.85
CA ALA A 140 -1.71 4.62 -3.17
C ALA A 140 -2.36 3.27 -3.56
N ARG A 141 -2.41 2.97 -4.87
CA ARG A 141 -2.90 1.69 -5.40
C ARG A 141 -2.12 0.52 -4.83
N GLU A 142 -0.80 0.58 -4.86
CA GLU A 142 0.06 -0.50 -4.37
C GLU A 142 -0.17 -0.77 -2.87
N CYS A 143 -0.28 0.30 -2.05
CA CYS A 143 -0.62 0.15 -0.63
C CYS A 143 -2.00 -0.50 -0.43
N PHE A 144 -3.01 -0.10 -1.21
CA PHE A 144 -4.37 -0.64 -1.10
C PHE A 144 -4.48 -2.09 -1.59
N GLU A 145 -3.85 -2.43 -2.73
CA GLU A 145 -3.88 -3.77 -3.32
C GLU A 145 -3.27 -4.84 -2.41
N ARG A 146 -2.20 -4.47 -1.69
CA ARG A 146 -1.53 -5.34 -0.69
C ARG A 146 -2.35 -5.58 0.57
N MET A 147 -3.41 -4.79 0.79
CA MET A 147 -4.15 -4.78 2.04
C MET A 147 -5.47 -5.55 1.92
N ILE A 148 -5.76 -6.39 2.91
CA ILE A 148 -7.05 -7.05 3.10
C ILE A 148 -7.67 -6.48 4.38
N ILE A 149 -8.92 -6.03 4.30
CA ILE A 149 -9.69 -5.49 5.42
C ILE A 149 -10.90 -6.38 5.66
N LYS A 150 -11.11 -6.84 6.90
CA LYS A 150 -12.26 -7.67 7.27
C LYS A 150 -12.75 -7.35 8.68
N VAL A 151 -14.04 -7.54 8.92
CA VAL A 151 -14.55 -7.74 10.29
C VAL A 151 -14.06 -9.09 10.81
N GLU A 152 -13.67 -9.14 12.09
CA GLU A 152 -13.44 -10.41 12.77
C GLU A 152 -14.79 -11.02 13.17
N GLU A 153 -15.11 -12.17 12.59
CA GLU A 153 -16.32 -12.94 12.93
C GLU A 153 -16.17 -13.55 14.34
N ASN A 154 -17.22 -13.41 15.16
CA ASN A 154 -17.30 -14.02 16.50
C ASN A 154 -17.68 -15.51 16.46
#